data_AF-A0A956G707-F1
#
_entry.id   AF-A0A956G707-F1
#
_cell.length_a   1.000
_cell.length_b   1.000
_cell.length_c   1.000
_cell.angle_alpha   90.00
_cell.angle_beta   90.00
_cell.angle_gamma   90.00
#
_symmetry.space_group_name_H-M   'P 1'
#
loop_
_entity.id
_entity.type
_entity.pdbx_description
1 polymer ?
#
loop_
_entity_poly.entity_id
_entity_poly.type
_entity_poly.pdbx_seq_one_letter_code
_entity_poly.pdbx_strand_id
1 'polypeptide(L)'
;MRSQPMYVAGELFAFPLADERWGGLQIVHIDDIGGPEVVALDYVGVERPTREELARAKPLWMTHHAHGGAFCRVRVAGRSHPWDFVALGMAPLVASFEDRSSAWSDWSYPRYQVLAQWRWDHEVDESVRAAFKSNNAGQSHVEVNVGGDMRRVDRATRQLALLPRSTRAGASWQLPLGSDVDWDELAVFSSVMDLTCVGRDEAVLELAAQLPLLERFVWRAHRQREIDLSALRAREVIIDAGQTLTITLPPSVQTLSINSSRRTQWVAIDDPFEGRRLELVLRDPMPHTVAGPAALRRLRASSLSRAPCPRFARIRALRELELSGAPGTLLSPASLTELPELRQLTLSDFYAIAGDVPPRADWPALDTLSYDGLRDDDAEMLRARMRGLRRLEISPRHPMM
;
A
#
# COMPACT_ATOMS: atom_id res chain seq x y z
N MET A 1 33.18 3.05 2.26
CA MET A 1 32.34 3.37 1.08
C MET A 1 32.41 2.19 0.12
N ARG A 2 31.39 1.33 0.06
CA ARG A 2 31.20 0.46 -1.12
C ARG A 2 30.34 1.23 -2.12
N SER A 3 30.74 1.18 -3.38
CA SER A 3 30.07 1.82 -4.53
C SER A 3 28.62 1.36 -4.63
N GLN A 4 27.72 2.32 -4.80
CA GLN A 4 26.30 2.10 -5.08
C GLN A 4 26.14 1.23 -6.35
N PRO A 5 25.09 0.39 -6.46
CA PRO A 5 24.83 -0.31 -7.70
C PRO A 5 24.54 0.72 -8.80
N MET A 6 25.40 0.78 -9.80
CA MET A 6 25.22 1.60 -10.99
C MET A 6 24.34 0.79 -11.95
N TYR A 7 23.12 1.27 -12.17
CA TYR A 7 22.20 0.66 -13.12
C TYR A 7 22.70 0.80 -14.56
N VAL A 8 22.30 -0.15 -15.41
CA VAL A 8 22.63 -0.13 -16.84
C VAL A 8 21.36 -0.35 -17.66
N ALA A 9 21.18 0.41 -18.73
CA ALA A 9 20.10 0.18 -19.68
C ALA A 9 20.22 -1.23 -20.30
N GLY A 10 19.13 -1.99 -20.27
CA GLY A 10 19.06 -3.40 -20.66
C GLY A 10 19.04 -4.37 -19.48
N GLU A 11 19.31 -3.91 -18.26
CA GLU A 11 19.25 -4.75 -17.06
C GLU A 11 17.82 -5.19 -16.75
N LEU A 12 17.63 -6.49 -16.53
CA LEU A 12 16.36 -7.11 -16.18
C LEU A 12 16.28 -7.40 -14.70
N PHE A 13 15.11 -7.12 -14.14
CA PHE A 13 14.78 -7.48 -12.77
C PHE A 13 13.48 -8.26 -12.70
N ALA A 14 13.47 -9.31 -11.89
CA ALA A 14 12.26 -9.95 -11.39
C ALA A 14 11.89 -9.40 -10.03
N PHE A 15 10.59 -9.35 -9.72
CA PHE A 15 10.11 -8.94 -8.40
C PHE A 15 8.86 -9.71 -7.99
N PRO A 16 8.65 -9.95 -6.68
CA PRO A 16 7.42 -10.53 -6.20
C PRO A 16 6.28 -9.51 -6.23
N LEU A 17 5.11 -9.99 -6.62
CA LEU A 17 3.82 -9.31 -6.58
C LEU A 17 3.15 -9.53 -5.22
N ALA A 18 2.16 -8.69 -4.90
CA ALA A 18 1.48 -8.70 -3.61
C ALA A 18 0.70 -10.00 -3.32
N ASP A 19 0.46 -10.84 -4.32
CA ASP A 19 -0.20 -12.14 -4.18
C ASP A 19 0.74 -13.34 -4.36
N GLU A 20 2.03 -13.12 -4.11
CA GLU A 20 3.11 -14.13 -4.13
C GLU A 20 3.50 -14.63 -5.53
N ARG A 21 2.90 -14.09 -6.60
CA ARG A 21 3.38 -14.27 -7.97
C ARG A 21 4.57 -13.38 -8.26
N TRP A 22 5.10 -13.46 -9.48
CA TRP A 22 6.26 -12.73 -9.94
C TRP A 22 5.95 -11.92 -11.19
N GLY A 23 6.45 -10.69 -11.21
CA GLY A 23 6.50 -9.82 -12.37
C GLY A 23 7.94 -9.54 -12.80
N GLY A 24 8.08 -8.76 -13.87
CA GLY A 24 9.37 -8.36 -14.41
C GLY A 24 9.38 -6.91 -14.89
N LEU A 25 10.56 -6.31 -14.89
CA LEU A 25 10.83 -5.03 -15.54
C LEU A 25 12.19 -5.04 -16.24
N GLN A 26 12.36 -4.08 -17.14
CA GLN A 26 13.65 -3.75 -17.71
C GLN A 26 13.99 -2.28 -17.43
N ILE A 27 15.26 -2.01 -17.12
CA ILE A 27 15.81 -0.66 -17.14
C ILE A 27 16.01 -0.26 -18.59
N VAL A 28 15.35 0.80 -19.04
CA VAL A 28 15.40 1.25 -20.44
C VAL A 28 16.25 2.50 -20.63
N HIS A 29 16.46 3.27 -19.56
CA HIS A 29 17.31 4.45 -19.59
C HIS A 29 17.86 4.78 -18.21
N ILE A 30 19.04 5.40 -18.12
CA ILE A 30 19.62 5.97 -16.88
C ILE A 30 19.80 7.48 -17.04
N ASP A 31 19.14 8.29 -16.23
CA ASP A 31 19.30 9.75 -16.32
C ASP A 31 20.67 10.25 -15.82
N ASP A 32 20.96 11.54 -16.06
CA ASP A 32 22.27 12.15 -15.80
C ASP A 32 22.67 12.12 -14.32
N ILE A 33 21.72 11.95 -13.41
CA ILE A 33 21.97 11.86 -11.96
C ILE A 33 22.00 10.40 -11.46
N GLY A 34 21.91 9.43 -12.38
CA GLY A 34 22.00 7.99 -12.12
C GLY A 34 20.68 7.31 -11.77
N GLY A 35 19.55 7.99 -11.94
CA GLY A 35 18.20 7.47 -11.71
C GLY A 35 17.72 6.58 -12.87
N PRO A 36 17.22 5.37 -12.62
CA PRO A 36 16.73 4.50 -13.67
C PRO A 36 15.32 4.90 -14.12
N GLU A 37 15.11 4.88 -15.42
CA GLU A 37 13.81 4.79 -16.03
C GLU A 37 13.53 3.33 -16.38
N VAL A 38 12.40 2.82 -15.94
CA VAL A 38 12.03 1.41 -16.06
C VAL A 38 10.75 1.25 -16.86
N VAL A 39 10.64 0.12 -17.55
CA VAL A 39 9.39 -0.34 -18.16
C VAL A 39 9.01 -1.68 -17.55
N ALA A 40 7.77 -1.79 -17.08
CA ALA A 40 7.24 -3.07 -16.63
C ALA A 40 6.96 -3.97 -17.84
N LEU A 41 7.07 -5.29 -17.66
CA LEU A 41 6.86 -6.28 -18.70
C LEU A 41 5.51 -6.98 -18.51
N ASP A 42 4.92 -7.45 -19.60
CA ASP A 42 3.64 -8.18 -19.64
C ASP A 42 3.75 -9.62 -19.12
N TYR A 43 4.44 -9.81 -17.99
CA TYR A 43 4.71 -11.11 -17.39
C TYR A 43 4.11 -11.22 -15.99
N VAL A 44 3.35 -12.28 -15.75
CA VAL A 44 2.93 -12.72 -14.41
C VAL A 44 3.07 -14.24 -14.31
N GLY A 45 3.91 -14.70 -13.40
CA GLY A 45 4.18 -16.14 -13.19
C GLY A 45 4.09 -16.54 -11.72
N VAL A 46 3.74 -17.80 -11.45
CA VAL A 46 3.76 -18.35 -10.08
C VAL A 46 5.19 -18.52 -9.59
N GLU A 47 6.08 -18.96 -10.48
CA GLU A 47 7.51 -19.08 -10.21
C GLU A 47 8.25 -17.83 -10.66
N ARG A 48 9.43 -17.61 -10.05
CA ARG A 48 10.31 -16.51 -10.43
C ARG A 48 10.74 -16.71 -11.90
N PRO A 49 10.57 -15.70 -12.78
CA PRO A 49 10.96 -15.83 -14.17
C PRO A 49 12.47 -15.98 -14.32
N THR A 50 12.84 -16.68 -15.37
CA THR A 50 14.19 -16.71 -15.95
C THR A 50 14.46 -15.43 -16.75
N ARG A 51 15.74 -15.17 -17.03
CA ARG A 51 16.15 -14.07 -17.90
C ARG A 51 15.55 -14.22 -19.30
N GLU A 52 15.54 -15.43 -19.83
CA GLU A 52 15.06 -15.76 -21.17
C GLU A 52 13.55 -15.51 -21.33
N GLU A 53 12.77 -15.77 -20.28
CA GLU A 53 11.33 -15.48 -20.26
C GLU A 53 11.07 -13.98 -20.28
N LEU A 54 11.72 -13.20 -19.41
CA LEU A 54 11.56 -11.75 -19.40
C LEU A 54 12.09 -11.09 -20.68
N ALA A 55 13.16 -11.61 -21.28
CA ALA A 55 13.71 -11.08 -22.53
C ALA A 55 12.76 -11.27 -23.73
N ARG A 56 11.76 -12.16 -23.64
CA ARG A 56 10.73 -12.38 -24.66
C ARG A 56 9.42 -11.64 -24.35
N ALA A 57 9.25 -11.16 -23.13
CA ALA A 57 8.08 -10.41 -22.72
C ALA A 57 8.05 -9.05 -23.43
N LYS A 58 6.85 -8.54 -23.67
CA LYS A 58 6.64 -7.23 -24.26
C LYS A 58 6.54 -6.18 -23.15
N PRO A 59 6.77 -4.90 -23.47
CA PRO A 59 6.40 -3.82 -22.57
C PRO A 59 4.91 -3.92 -22.17
N LEU A 60 4.61 -3.81 -20.88
CA LEU A 60 3.25 -3.87 -20.36
C LEU A 60 2.43 -2.71 -20.92
N TRP A 61 1.34 -3.02 -21.62
CA TRP A 61 0.36 -2.05 -22.12
C TRP A 61 -0.83 -1.96 -21.18
N MET A 62 -1.06 -0.78 -20.59
CA MET A 62 -2.09 -0.59 -19.57
C MET A 62 -3.42 -0.17 -20.18
N THR A 63 -4.45 -0.96 -19.92
CA THR A 63 -5.86 -0.72 -20.31
C THR A 63 -6.84 -0.87 -19.16
N HIS A 64 -6.39 -1.31 -17.98
CA HIS A 64 -7.21 -1.44 -16.79
C HIS A 64 -7.77 -0.10 -16.30
N HIS A 65 -9.00 -0.13 -15.78
CA HIS A 65 -9.72 1.04 -15.25
C HIS A 65 -9.65 2.27 -16.19
N ALA A 66 -9.17 3.41 -15.67
CA ALA A 66 -9.05 4.69 -16.35
C ALA A 66 -7.99 4.72 -17.45
N HIS A 67 -7.08 3.74 -17.50
CA HIS A 67 -6.05 3.72 -18.51
C HIS A 67 -6.66 3.43 -19.88
N GLY A 68 -6.35 4.32 -20.84
CA GLY A 68 -6.81 4.26 -22.23
C GLY A 68 -5.76 3.71 -23.20
N GLY A 69 -4.65 3.18 -22.70
CA GLY A 69 -3.52 2.71 -23.50
C GLY A 69 -2.27 3.55 -23.32
N ALA A 70 -1.31 3.02 -22.58
CA ALA A 70 0.07 3.51 -22.50
C ALA A 70 0.98 2.40 -21.95
N PHE A 71 2.27 2.45 -22.24
CA PHE A 71 3.22 1.55 -21.60
C PHE A 71 3.39 1.91 -20.10
N CYS A 72 3.50 0.90 -19.25
CA CYS A 72 3.87 1.09 -17.85
C CYS A 72 5.36 1.47 -17.75
N ARG A 73 5.64 2.77 -17.87
CA ARG A 73 6.98 3.32 -17.98
C ARG A 73 7.14 4.50 -17.03
N VAL A 74 8.14 4.45 -16.14
CA VAL A 74 8.28 5.43 -15.06
C VAL A 74 9.74 5.73 -14.75
N ARG A 75 10.03 6.99 -14.40
CA ARG A 75 11.29 7.38 -13.78
C ARG A 75 11.21 7.09 -12.30
N VAL A 76 12.13 6.28 -11.79
CA VAL A 76 12.07 5.80 -10.42
C VAL A 76 12.87 6.70 -9.49
N ALA A 77 12.19 7.22 -8.48
CA ALA A 77 12.82 7.92 -7.37
C ALA A 77 13.58 6.91 -6.48
N GLY A 78 14.81 7.27 -6.14
CA GLY A 78 15.67 6.45 -5.29
C GLY A 78 16.76 5.72 -6.07
N ARG A 79 17.98 5.70 -5.49
CA ARG A 79 19.19 5.18 -6.14
C ARG A 79 19.35 3.66 -6.02
N SER A 80 18.39 2.95 -5.43
CA SER A 80 18.48 1.50 -5.17
C SER A 80 17.10 0.86 -5.14
N HIS A 81 16.99 -0.32 -5.75
CA HIS A 81 15.78 -1.13 -5.78
C HIS A 81 15.54 -1.78 -4.40
N PRO A 82 14.29 -2.13 -4.09
CA PRO A 82 13.95 -2.93 -2.92
C PRO A 82 14.70 -4.27 -2.89
N TRP A 83 15.00 -4.76 -1.69
CA TRP A 83 15.91 -5.91 -1.45
C TRP A 83 15.44 -7.23 -2.07
N ASP A 84 14.16 -7.35 -2.37
CA ASP A 84 13.48 -8.52 -2.92
C ASP A 84 13.38 -8.50 -4.46
N PHE A 85 13.88 -7.44 -5.12
CA PHE A 85 14.16 -7.48 -6.56
C PHE A 85 15.36 -8.38 -6.83
N VAL A 86 15.26 -9.18 -7.88
CA VAL A 86 16.31 -10.11 -8.31
C VAL A 86 16.82 -9.66 -9.67
N ALA A 87 18.08 -9.22 -9.73
CA ALA A 87 18.76 -8.96 -10.98
C ALA A 87 18.94 -10.28 -11.77
N LEU A 88 18.45 -10.30 -13.01
CA LEU A 88 18.54 -11.46 -13.91
C LEU A 88 19.62 -11.27 -14.99
N GLY A 89 20.31 -10.13 -14.98
CA GLY A 89 21.34 -9.76 -15.94
C GLY A 89 20.81 -8.95 -17.12
N MET A 90 21.60 -8.88 -18.19
CA MET A 90 21.33 -8.01 -19.34
C MET A 90 20.52 -8.71 -20.43
N ALA A 91 19.66 -7.95 -21.10
CA ALA A 91 19.00 -8.30 -22.35
C ALA A 91 18.94 -7.08 -23.30
N PRO A 92 18.74 -7.29 -24.62
CA PRO A 92 18.40 -6.21 -25.54
C PRO A 92 17.18 -5.42 -25.05
N LEU A 93 17.13 -4.13 -25.36
CA LEU A 93 16.00 -3.30 -24.98
C LEU A 93 14.69 -3.82 -25.60
N VAL A 94 13.66 -4.00 -24.77
CA VAL A 94 12.35 -4.50 -25.20
C VAL A 94 11.62 -3.53 -26.13
N ALA A 95 11.97 -2.26 -26.07
CA ALA A 95 11.51 -1.22 -26.96
C ALA A 95 12.52 -0.06 -26.97
N SER A 96 12.58 0.66 -28.10
CA SER A 96 13.25 1.95 -28.18
C SER A 96 12.21 3.05 -27.94
N PHE A 97 12.46 3.91 -26.96
CA PHE A 97 11.62 5.06 -26.66
C PHE A 97 12.36 6.33 -27.10
N GLU A 98 11.74 7.12 -27.97
CA GLU A 98 12.36 8.34 -28.51
C GLU A 98 12.41 9.47 -27.48
N ASP A 99 11.40 9.56 -26.62
CA ASP A 99 11.24 10.56 -25.58
C ASP A 99 11.61 10.01 -24.20
N ARG A 100 11.51 10.83 -23.16
CA ARG A 100 11.61 10.44 -21.74
C ARG A 100 10.22 10.26 -21.15
N SER A 101 10.06 9.32 -20.20
CA SER A 101 8.81 9.28 -19.45
C SER A 101 8.66 10.54 -18.60
N SER A 102 7.51 11.20 -18.72
CA SER A 102 7.11 12.30 -17.84
C SER A 102 6.61 11.80 -16.48
N ALA A 103 6.34 10.50 -16.34
CA ALA A 103 5.90 9.91 -15.09
C ALA A 103 7.07 9.69 -14.13
N TRP A 104 6.85 10.09 -12.87
CA TRP A 104 7.76 9.89 -11.75
C TRP A 104 7.05 9.11 -10.65
N SER A 105 7.69 8.06 -10.15
CA SER A 105 7.17 7.24 -9.04
C SER A 105 8.31 6.48 -8.35
N ASP A 106 7.98 5.58 -7.43
CA ASP A 106 8.94 4.69 -6.78
C ASP A 106 8.90 3.27 -7.39
N TRP A 107 9.70 2.36 -6.83
CA TRP A 107 9.80 0.97 -7.27
C TRP A 107 8.53 0.13 -7.05
N SER A 108 7.55 0.62 -6.29
CA SER A 108 6.26 -0.06 -6.08
C SER A 108 5.33 0.08 -7.29
N TYR A 109 5.46 1.16 -8.06
CA TYR A 109 4.55 1.45 -9.17
C TYR A 109 4.53 0.35 -10.23
N PRO A 110 5.66 -0.15 -10.78
CA PRO A 110 5.65 -1.27 -11.72
C PRO A 110 4.98 -2.52 -11.15
N ARG A 111 5.19 -2.82 -9.85
CA ARG A 111 4.59 -3.99 -9.19
C ARG A 111 3.07 -3.91 -9.17
N TYR A 112 2.56 -2.74 -8.77
CA TYR A 112 1.13 -2.48 -8.73
C TYR A 112 0.51 -2.61 -10.12
N GLN A 113 1.10 -1.95 -11.13
CA GLN A 113 0.54 -1.89 -12.48
C GLN A 113 0.53 -3.26 -13.19
N VAL A 114 1.59 -4.07 -13.04
CA VAL A 114 1.63 -5.44 -13.58
C VAL A 114 0.49 -6.28 -13.03
N LEU A 115 0.31 -6.25 -11.70
CA LEU A 115 -0.72 -7.05 -11.05
C LEU A 115 -2.13 -6.52 -11.37
N ALA A 116 -2.33 -5.20 -11.36
CA ALA A 116 -3.61 -4.57 -11.66
C ALA A 116 -4.07 -4.87 -13.09
N GLN A 117 -3.16 -4.78 -14.07
CA GLN A 117 -3.46 -5.16 -15.44
C GLN A 117 -3.80 -6.64 -15.58
N TRP A 118 -3.01 -7.53 -14.95
CA TRP A 118 -3.31 -8.97 -14.99
C TRP A 118 -4.69 -9.28 -14.40
N ARG A 119 -5.05 -8.67 -13.26
CA ARG A 119 -6.37 -8.84 -12.63
C ARG A 119 -7.49 -8.32 -13.51
N TRP A 120 -7.30 -7.16 -14.11
CA TRP A 120 -8.27 -6.64 -15.07
C TRP A 120 -8.52 -7.62 -16.21
N ASP A 121 -7.48 -8.27 -16.73
CA ASP A 121 -7.61 -9.18 -17.85
C ASP A 121 -8.18 -10.56 -17.49
N HIS A 122 -7.99 -11.02 -16.23
CA HIS A 122 -8.28 -12.40 -15.81
C HIS A 122 -9.32 -12.55 -14.69
N GLU A 123 -9.46 -11.56 -13.81
CA GLU A 123 -10.39 -11.59 -12.66
C GLU A 123 -11.66 -10.77 -12.89
N VAL A 124 -11.64 -9.81 -13.81
CA VAL A 124 -12.80 -8.97 -14.12
C VAL A 124 -13.51 -9.47 -15.36
N ASP A 125 -14.79 -9.82 -15.20
CA ASP A 125 -15.65 -10.27 -16.29
C ASP A 125 -15.68 -9.27 -17.45
N GLU A 126 -15.69 -9.79 -18.68
CA GLU A 126 -15.71 -8.96 -19.90
C GLU A 126 -16.93 -8.03 -19.93
N SER A 127 -18.08 -8.48 -19.45
CA SER A 127 -19.30 -7.65 -19.35
C SER A 127 -19.11 -6.46 -18.41
N VAL A 128 -18.45 -6.64 -17.27
CA VAL A 128 -18.13 -5.57 -16.31
C VAL A 128 -17.12 -4.60 -16.93
N ARG A 129 -16.08 -5.11 -17.60
CA ARG A 129 -15.11 -4.26 -18.32
C ARG A 129 -15.75 -3.43 -19.43
N ALA A 130 -16.60 -4.05 -20.24
CA ALA A 130 -17.32 -3.38 -21.31
C ALA A 130 -18.28 -2.30 -20.76
N ALA A 131 -19.04 -2.62 -19.71
CA ALA A 131 -19.92 -1.67 -19.03
C ALA A 131 -19.13 -0.48 -18.46
N PHE A 132 -18.00 -0.75 -17.79
CA PHE A 132 -17.11 0.30 -17.30
C PHE A 132 -16.62 1.21 -18.43
N LYS A 133 -16.12 0.66 -19.54
CA LYS A 133 -15.63 1.47 -20.67
C LYS A 133 -16.76 2.26 -21.32
N SER A 134 -17.94 1.67 -21.49
CA SER A 134 -19.14 2.35 -22.00
C SER A 134 -19.57 3.52 -21.11
N ASN A 135 -19.61 3.31 -19.78
CA ASN A 135 -19.95 4.36 -18.81
C ASN A 135 -18.95 5.52 -18.89
N ASN A 136 -17.65 5.24 -19.04
CA ASN A 136 -16.61 6.28 -19.13
C ASN A 136 -16.56 7.01 -20.48
N ALA A 137 -17.10 6.43 -21.56
CA ALA A 137 -17.09 7.03 -22.88
C ALA A 137 -18.23 8.04 -23.11
N GLY A 138 -19.31 7.99 -22.31
CA GLY A 138 -20.50 8.83 -22.47
C GLY A 138 -20.92 9.54 -21.19
N GLN A 139 -21.67 10.64 -21.34
CA GLN A 139 -22.30 11.30 -20.19
C GLN A 139 -23.60 10.56 -19.83
N SER A 140 -23.52 9.58 -18.94
CA SER A 140 -24.68 8.81 -18.50
C SER A 140 -24.89 8.98 -16.99
N HIS A 141 -26.15 9.16 -16.59
CA HIS A 141 -26.50 9.41 -15.20
C HIS A 141 -27.55 8.41 -14.73
N VAL A 142 -27.58 8.16 -13.44
CA VAL A 142 -28.61 7.39 -12.74
C VAL A 142 -29.22 8.26 -11.65
N GLU A 143 -30.52 8.11 -11.43
CA GLU A 143 -31.21 8.68 -10.27
C GLU A 143 -31.30 7.61 -9.19
N VAL A 144 -30.83 7.93 -7.99
CA VAL A 144 -30.84 7.03 -6.83
C VAL A 144 -31.55 7.70 -5.66
N ASN A 145 -32.34 6.95 -4.91
CA ASN A 145 -32.97 7.42 -3.69
C ASN A 145 -32.03 7.21 -2.50
N VAL A 146 -31.63 8.30 -1.84
CA VAL A 146 -30.74 8.24 -0.68
C VAL A 146 -31.52 8.65 0.57
N GLY A 147 -32.36 7.74 1.08
CA GLY A 147 -33.13 8.00 2.30
C GLY A 147 -34.17 9.11 2.16
N GLY A 148 -34.90 9.12 1.04
CA GLY A 148 -35.97 10.05 0.70
C GLY A 148 -35.55 11.22 -0.20
N ASP A 149 -34.25 11.39 -0.45
CA ASP A 149 -33.72 12.44 -1.33
C ASP A 149 -33.24 11.82 -2.65
N MET A 150 -33.93 12.13 -3.76
CA MET A 150 -33.51 11.71 -5.10
C MET A 150 -32.24 12.46 -5.52
N ARG A 151 -31.21 11.71 -5.94
CA ARG A 151 -29.91 12.24 -6.37
C ARG A 151 -29.55 11.73 -7.75
N ARG A 152 -29.11 12.66 -8.60
CA ARG A 152 -28.55 12.33 -9.92
C ARG A 152 -27.03 12.16 -9.81
N VAL A 153 -26.53 10.98 -10.14
CA VAL A 153 -25.12 10.59 -10.04
C VAL A 153 -24.65 10.08 -11.40
N ASP A 154 -23.38 10.31 -11.73
CA ASP A 154 -22.77 9.81 -12.96
C ASP A 154 -22.57 8.28 -12.86
N ARG A 155 -22.89 7.51 -13.91
CA ARG A 155 -22.61 6.06 -13.91
C ARG A 155 -21.12 5.74 -13.99
N ALA A 156 -20.32 6.68 -14.47
CA ALA A 156 -18.85 6.60 -14.47
C ALA A 156 -18.23 6.95 -13.11
N THR A 157 -19.03 7.25 -12.09
CA THR A 157 -18.54 7.55 -10.75
C THR A 157 -17.68 6.42 -10.22
N ARG A 158 -16.39 6.72 -9.99
CA ARG A 158 -15.40 5.77 -9.46
C ARG A 158 -15.24 5.86 -7.94
N GLN A 159 -15.64 6.98 -7.36
CA GLN A 159 -15.56 7.24 -5.93
C GLN A 159 -16.96 7.49 -5.42
N LEU A 160 -17.37 6.78 -4.38
CA LEU A 160 -18.67 6.98 -3.74
C LEU A 160 -18.46 7.23 -2.25
N ALA A 161 -19.02 8.32 -1.74
CA ALA A 161 -18.95 8.66 -0.32
C ALA A 161 -20.34 8.73 0.29
N LEU A 162 -20.64 7.78 1.16
CA LEU A 162 -21.87 7.69 1.94
C LEU A 162 -21.64 8.36 3.30
N LEU A 163 -22.23 9.53 3.51
CA LEU A 163 -21.92 10.43 4.62
C LEU A 163 -23.16 10.66 5.50
N PRO A 164 -23.03 11.10 6.76
CA PRO A 164 -24.19 11.48 7.55
C PRO A 164 -24.97 12.62 6.90
N ARG A 165 -26.31 12.62 7.02
CA ARG A 165 -27.19 13.68 6.50
C ARG A 165 -26.79 15.10 6.88
N SER A 166 -26.17 15.29 8.05
CA SER A 166 -25.66 16.58 8.51
C SER A 166 -24.46 17.11 7.71
N THR A 167 -23.85 16.28 6.87
CA THR A 167 -22.70 16.66 6.07
C THR A 167 -23.16 17.41 4.83
N ARG A 168 -22.62 18.62 4.63
CA ARG A 168 -22.86 19.37 3.41
C ARG A 168 -22.12 18.70 2.25
N ALA A 169 -22.85 17.94 1.43
CA ALA A 169 -22.30 17.36 0.21
C ALA A 169 -21.90 18.48 -0.77
N GLY A 170 -20.63 18.50 -1.16
CA GLY A 170 -20.06 19.47 -2.11
C GLY A 170 -19.91 18.92 -3.52
N ALA A 171 -20.06 17.60 -3.71
CA ALA A 171 -19.90 16.91 -4.97
C ALA A 171 -20.99 15.86 -5.20
N SER A 172 -21.29 15.54 -6.46
CA SER A 172 -22.36 14.59 -6.84
C SER A 172 -22.13 13.16 -6.34
N TRP A 173 -20.89 12.79 -6.06
CA TRP A 173 -20.52 11.48 -5.52
C TRP A 173 -20.58 11.39 -3.99
N GLN A 174 -20.94 12.48 -3.31
CA GLN A 174 -21.20 12.50 -1.87
C GLN A 174 -22.70 12.37 -1.63
N LEU A 175 -23.11 11.23 -1.09
CA LEU A 175 -24.50 10.89 -0.81
C LEU A 175 -24.75 10.95 0.70
N PRO A 176 -25.47 11.96 1.21
CA PRO A 176 -25.85 12.01 2.62
C PRO A 176 -26.93 10.95 2.90
N LEU A 177 -26.62 9.95 3.72
CA LEU A 177 -27.53 8.85 4.09
C LEU A 177 -28.65 9.35 5.02
N GLY A 178 -29.90 9.05 4.65
CA GLY A 178 -31.07 9.16 5.52
C GLY A 178 -31.30 7.90 6.36
N SER A 179 -32.47 7.80 7.00
CA SER A 179 -32.86 6.64 7.83
C SER A 179 -33.31 5.42 7.02
N ASP A 180 -33.79 5.64 5.80
CA ASP A 180 -34.48 4.63 4.97
C ASP A 180 -33.76 4.50 3.61
N VAL A 181 -32.47 4.17 3.66
CA VAL A 181 -31.65 3.97 2.46
C VAL A 181 -31.98 2.61 1.86
N ASP A 182 -32.35 2.61 0.59
CA ASP A 182 -32.42 1.38 -0.19
C ASP A 182 -31.01 1.04 -0.70
N TRP A 183 -30.38 0.06 -0.07
CA TRP A 183 -29.02 -0.36 -0.39
C TRP A 183 -28.93 -1.07 -1.74
N ASP A 184 -30.02 -1.70 -2.20
CA ASP A 184 -30.07 -2.38 -3.50
C ASP A 184 -30.08 -1.37 -4.65
N GLU A 185 -30.72 -0.21 -4.48
CA GLU A 185 -30.65 0.88 -5.46
C GLU A 185 -29.20 1.39 -5.67
N LEU A 186 -28.35 1.31 -4.64
CA LEU A 186 -26.95 1.74 -4.72
C LEU A 186 -26.06 0.71 -5.45
N ALA A 187 -26.52 -0.54 -5.64
CA ALA A 187 -25.77 -1.55 -6.38
C ALA A 187 -25.62 -1.22 -7.88
N VAL A 188 -26.37 -0.24 -8.40
CA VAL A 188 -26.25 0.26 -9.78
C VAL A 188 -24.86 0.84 -10.11
N PHE A 189 -24.06 1.19 -9.10
CA PHE A 189 -22.74 1.81 -9.24
C PHE A 189 -21.62 0.82 -9.60
N SER A 190 -21.77 0.11 -10.71
CA SER A 190 -20.80 -0.89 -11.21
C SER A 190 -19.39 -0.35 -11.50
N SER A 191 -19.21 0.97 -11.65
CA SER A 191 -17.91 1.61 -11.90
C SER A 191 -17.16 2.02 -10.63
N VAL A 192 -17.76 1.88 -9.44
CA VAL A 192 -17.15 2.32 -8.18
C VAL A 192 -15.95 1.44 -7.83
N MET A 193 -14.84 2.12 -7.57
CA MET A 193 -13.57 1.54 -7.15
C MET A 193 -13.20 1.95 -5.73
N ASP A 194 -13.63 3.14 -5.29
CA ASP A 194 -13.43 3.65 -3.95
C ASP A 194 -14.79 3.88 -3.27
N LEU A 195 -15.09 3.12 -2.23
CA LEU A 195 -16.26 3.33 -1.39
C LEU A 195 -15.85 3.85 -0.01
N THR A 196 -16.36 5.01 0.38
CA THR A 196 -16.23 5.54 1.73
C THR A 196 -17.60 5.59 2.39
N CYS A 197 -17.72 5.04 3.59
CA CYS A 197 -18.90 5.14 4.44
C CYS A 197 -18.53 5.73 5.79
N VAL A 198 -19.35 6.67 6.27
CA VAL A 198 -19.24 7.26 7.60
C VAL A 198 -20.56 7.02 8.32
N GLY A 199 -20.58 6.11 9.29
CA GLY A 199 -21.81 5.73 9.97
C GLY A 199 -21.75 4.29 10.46
N ARG A 200 -22.82 3.87 11.14
CA ARG A 200 -22.87 2.61 11.89
C ARG A 200 -23.53 1.46 11.15
N ASP A 201 -24.21 1.74 10.04
CA ASP A 201 -25.02 0.77 9.32
C ASP A 201 -24.13 -0.28 8.64
N GLU A 202 -24.36 -1.55 8.96
CA GLU A 202 -23.58 -2.68 8.46
C GLU A 202 -24.02 -3.11 7.06
N ALA A 203 -25.19 -2.67 6.58
CA ALA A 203 -25.66 -2.93 5.21
C ALA A 203 -24.71 -2.38 4.14
N VAL A 204 -23.83 -1.44 4.51
CA VAL A 204 -22.72 -1.01 3.66
C VAL A 204 -21.81 -2.17 3.24
N LEU A 205 -21.65 -3.20 4.08
CA LEU A 205 -20.83 -4.37 3.76
C LEU A 205 -21.47 -5.19 2.64
N GLU A 206 -22.80 -5.30 2.63
CA GLU A 206 -23.55 -5.98 1.57
C GLU A 206 -23.41 -5.24 0.24
N LEU A 207 -23.59 -3.90 0.25
CA LEU A 207 -23.33 -3.08 -0.93
C LEU A 207 -21.88 -3.26 -1.41
N ALA A 208 -20.90 -3.14 -0.51
CA ALA A 208 -19.49 -3.26 -0.85
C ALA A 208 -19.14 -4.64 -1.46
N ALA A 209 -19.78 -5.72 -1.00
CA ALA A 209 -19.62 -7.05 -1.55
C ALA A 209 -20.19 -7.21 -2.97
N GLN A 210 -21.20 -6.41 -3.33
CA GLN A 210 -21.84 -6.42 -4.66
C GLN A 210 -21.09 -5.57 -5.71
N LEU A 211 -20.21 -4.65 -5.30
CA LEU A 211 -19.48 -3.79 -6.21
C LEU A 211 -18.32 -4.55 -6.90
N PRO A 212 -18.40 -4.81 -8.23
CA PRO A 212 -17.49 -5.74 -8.90
C PRO A 212 -16.07 -5.19 -9.09
N LEU A 213 -15.91 -3.86 -9.03
CA LEU A 213 -14.63 -3.17 -9.25
C LEU A 213 -14.09 -2.50 -7.97
N LEU A 214 -14.68 -2.81 -6.81
CA LEU A 214 -14.26 -2.19 -5.55
C LEU A 214 -12.82 -2.59 -5.20
N GLU A 215 -11.92 -1.61 -5.26
CA GLU A 215 -10.51 -1.76 -4.91
C GLU A 215 -10.25 -1.28 -3.47
N ARG A 216 -10.93 -0.21 -3.05
CA ARG A 216 -10.71 0.43 -1.76
C ARG A 216 -12.01 0.66 -1.00
N PHE A 217 -12.06 0.15 0.22
CA PHE A 217 -13.18 0.31 1.14
C PHE A 217 -12.74 1.08 2.39
N VAL A 218 -13.46 2.15 2.73
CA VAL A 218 -13.22 2.97 3.91
C VAL A 218 -14.48 3.02 4.76
N TRP A 219 -14.41 2.57 6.02
CA TRP A 219 -15.53 2.63 6.94
C TRP A 219 -15.17 3.33 8.24
N ARG A 220 -15.71 4.52 8.42
CA ARG A 220 -15.43 5.40 9.56
C ARG A 220 -16.63 5.52 10.48
N ALA A 221 -16.34 5.83 11.74
CA ALA A 221 -17.34 6.06 12.79
C ALA A 221 -18.38 4.92 12.92
N HIS A 222 -18.00 3.69 12.53
CA HIS A 222 -18.86 2.52 12.58
C HIS A 222 -19.22 2.14 14.02
N ARG A 223 -18.23 2.17 14.93
CA ARG A 223 -18.32 1.85 16.38
C ARG A 223 -18.48 0.36 16.71
N GLN A 224 -18.19 -0.51 15.74
CA GLN A 224 -18.25 -1.95 15.92
C GLN A 224 -16.97 -2.40 16.62
N ARG A 225 -17.09 -3.48 17.40
CA ARG A 225 -15.96 -4.12 18.07
C ARG A 225 -15.49 -5.38 17.33
N GLU A 226 -16.36 -5.94 16.52
CA GLU A 226 -16.12 -7.12 15.70
C GLU A 226 -16.64 -6.78 14.30
N ILE A 227 -15.83 -7.05 13.28
CA ILE A 227 -16.17 -6.79 11.88
C ILE A 227 -15.78 -8.02 11.07
N ASP A 228 -16.74 -8.57 10.35
CA ASP A 228 -16.48 -9.60 9.35
C ASP A 228 -16.48 -8.96 7.95
N LEU A 229 -15.31 -8.99 7.30
CA LEU A 229 -15.10 -8.49 5.95
C LEU A 229 -14.93 -9.62 4.94
N SER A 230 -15.15 -10.88 5.32
CA SER A 230 -14.86 -12.06 4.51
C SER A 230 -15.57 -12.10 3.15
N ALA A 231 -16.70 -11.39 3.02
CA ALA A 231 -17.44 -11.26 1.77
C ALA A 231 -16.91 -10.15 0.82
N LEU A 232 -16.05 -9.26 1.31
CA LEU A 232 -15.52 -8.17 0.49
C LEU A 232 -14.51 -8.65 -0.55
N ARG A 233 -14.42 -7.91 -1.66
CA ARG A 233 -13.42 -8.12 -2.71
C ARG A 233 -12.35 -7.02 -2.77
N ALA A 234 -12.47 -6.02 -1.91
CA ALA A 234 -11.53 -4.90 -1.82
C ALA A 234 -10.10 -5.38 -1.54
N ARG A 235 -9.13 -4.61 -2.03
CA ARG A 235 -7.70 -4.81 -1.83
C ARG A 235 -7.17 -3.95 -0.70
N GLU A 236 -7.69 -2.75 -0.57
CA GLU A 236 -7.39 -1.84 0.52
C GLU A 236 -8.62 -1.64 1.40
N VAL A 237 -8.46 -1.88 2.69
CA VAL A 237 -9.48 -1.62 3.70
C VAL A 237 -8.95 -0.59 4.69
N ILE A 238 -9.77 0.40 5.00
CA ILE A 238 -9.47 1.40 6.03
C ILE A 238 -10.62 1.46 7.00
N ILE A 239 -10.33 1.20 8.27
CA ILE A 239 -11.34 1.16 9.33
C ILE A 239 -10.87 1.91 10.56
N ASP A 240 -11.82 2.48 11.28
CA ASP A 240 -11.55 3.09 12.57
C ASP A 240 -11.47 2.01 13.66
N ALA A 241 -10.66 2.22 14.70
CA ALA A 241 -10.64 1.36 15.87
C ALA A 241 -11.13 2.11 17.10
N GLY A 242 -12.13 1.51 17.77
CA GLY A 242 -12.58 1.93 19.09
C GLY A 242 -11.56 1.55 20.19
N GLN A 243 -12.06 1.12 21.36
CA GLN A 243 -11.19 0.64 22.43
C GLN A 243 -10.59 -0.74 22.11
N THR A 244 -11.41 -1.64 21.56
CA THR A 244 -11.03 -2.97 21.11
C THR A 244 -11.65 -3.21 19.74
N LEU A 245 -10.94 -3.90 18.87
CA LEU A 245 -11.43 -4.27 17.55
C LEU A 245 -10.89 -5.64 17.13
N THR A 246 -11.78 -6.52 16.68
CA THR A 246 -11.47 -7.79 16.01
C THR A 246 -11.96 -7.72 14.57
N ILE A 247 -11.13 -8.10 13.61
CA ILE A 247 -11.45 -8.04 12.18
C ILE A 247 -11.14 -9.39 11.53
N THR A 248 -12.09 -9.90 10.77
CA THR A 248 -11.87 -11.03 9.86
C THR A 248 -11.73 -10.50 8.44
N LEU A 249 -10.58 -10.76 7.80
CA LEU A 249 -10.30 -10.30 6.44
C LEU A 249 -10.66 -11.34 5.38
N PRO A 250 -11.06 -10.91 4.18
CA PRO A 250 -11.16 -11.79 3.02
C PRO A 250 -9.76 -12.05 2.43
N PRO A 251 -9.59 -13.12 1.62
CA PRO A 251 -8.35 -13.40 0.88
C PRO A 251 -7.91 -12.28 -0.07
N SER A 252 -8.82 -11.37 -0.42
CA SER A 252 -8.57 -10.31 -1.38
C SER A 252 -7.76 -9.14 -0.81
N VAL A 253 -7.85 -8.89 0.50
CA VAL A 253 -7.25 -7.71 1.14
C VAL A 253 -5.74 -7.86 1.19
N GLN A 254 -5.05 -6.83 0.70
CA GLN A 254 -3.59 -6.73 0.65
C GLN A 254 -3.07 -5.61 1.54
N THR A 255 -3.90 -4.60 1.81
CA THR A 255 -3.56 -3.49 2.70
C THR A 255 -4.69 -3.26 3.68
N LEU A 256 -4.40 -3.34 4.97
CA LEU A 256 -5.32 -2.96 6.04
C LEU A 256 -4.78 -1.73 6.75
N SER A 257 -5.48 -0.59 6.65
CA SER A 257 -5.20 0.59 7.45
C SER A 257 -6.13 0.67 8.65
N ILE A 258 -5.56 0.81 9.85
CA ILE A 258 -6.32 1.04 11.08
C ILE A 258 -6.13 2.49 11.54
N ASN A 259 -7.22 3.25 11.57
CA ASN A 259 -7.26 4.56 12.22
C ASN A 259 -7.60 4.38 13.70
N SER A 260 -6.58 4.37 14.54
CA SER A 260 -6.76 4.17 15.96
C SER A 260 -7.05 5.49 16.69
N SER A 261 -7.44 5.39 17.95
CA SER A 261 -7.62 6.52 18.86
C SER A 261 -6.79 6.31 20.12
N ARG A 262 -6.62 7.34 20.96
CA ARG A 262 -5.87 7.21 22.22
C ARG A 262 -6.48 6.19 23.20
N ARG A 263 -7.71 5.77 22.93
CA ARG A 263 -8.42 4.75 23.71
C ARG A 263 -8.18 3.34 23.19
N THR A 264 -7.61 3.18 22.00
CA THR A 264 -7.42 1.88 21.35
C THR A 264 -6.35 1.07 22.08
N GLN A 265 -6.81 0.07 22.82
CA GLN A 265 -5.96 -0.83 23.60
C GLN A 265 -5.54 -2.04 22.77
N TRP A 266 -6.46 -2.62 22.02
CA TRP A 266 -6.26 -3.92 21.40
C TRP A 266 -6.88 -4.00 20.01
N VAL A 267 -6.09 -4.45 19.05
CA VAL A 267 -6.56 -4.79 17.70
C VAL A 267 -6.18 -6.23 17.40
N ALA A 268 -7.16 -7.07 17.07
CA ALA A 268 -6.99 -8.45 16.62
C ALA A 268 -7.34 -8.56 15.14
N ILE A 269 -6.47 -9.20 14.37
CA ILE A 269 -6.65 -9.36 12.92
C ILE A 269 -6.57 -10.85 12.61
N ASP A 270 -7.62 -11.38 12.01
CA ASP A 270 -7.66 -12.70 11.40
C ASP A 270 -7.56 -12.56 9.89
N ASP A 271 -6.55 -13.22 9.31
CA ASP A 271 -6.25 -13.18 7.88
C ASP A 271 -6.09 -14.61 7.36
N PRO A 272 -6.78 -14.99 6.28
CA PRO A 272 -6.78 -16.38 5.78
C PRO A 272 -5.40 -16.86 5.29
N PHE A 273 -4.45 -15.95 5.06
CA PHE A 273 -3.07 -16.28 4.69
C PHE A 273 -2.07 -16.00 5.81
N GLU A 274 -2.53 -15.85 7.04
CA GLU A 274 -1.69 -15.52 8.20
C GLU A 274 -0.81 -14.30 7.93
N GLY A 275 -1.32 -13.31 7.20
CA GLY A 275 -0.67 -12.02 6.95
C GLY A 275 0.44 -12.06 5.89
N ARG A 276 0.69 -13.20 5.23
CA ARG A 276 1.78 -13.32 4.23
C ARG A 276 1.66 -12.33 3.06
N ARG A 277 0.43 -11.97 2.72
CA ARG A 277 0.05 -11.06 1.62
C ARG A 277 -0.40 -9.69 2.11
N LEU A 278 -0.43 -9.50 3.42
CA LEU A 278 -0.96 -8.31 4.06
C LEU A 278 0.15 -7.31 4.38
N GLU A 279 -0.09 -6.06 4.05
CA GLU A 279 0.56 -4.91 4.64
C GLU A 279 -0.37 -4.30 5.68
N LEU A 280 0.11 -4.19 6.92
CA LEU A 280 -0.62 -3.53 7.99
C LEU A 280 -0.15 -2.08 8.12
N VAL A 281 -1.08 -1.14 8.00
CA VAL A 281 -0.81 0.29 8.18
C VAL A 281 -1.50 0.78 9.45
N LEU A 282 -0.73 1.25 10.41
CA LEU A 282 -1.23 1.81 11.67
C LEU A 282 -1.12 3.33 11.63
N ARG A 283 -2.24 4.04 11.78
CA ARG A 283 -2.25 5.51 11.79
C ARG A 283 -2.33 6.03 13.22
N ASP A 284 -1.64 7.15 13.47
CA ASP A 284 -1.56 7.78 14.80
C ASP A 284 -2.95 8.16 15.34
N PRO A 285 -3.18 7.96 16.64
CA PRO A 285 -2.33 7.27 17.62
C PRO A 285 -2.32 5.75 17.45
N MET A 286 -1.16 5.09 17.63
CA MET A 286 -1.07 3.62 17.51
C MET A 286 -1.85 2.89 18.61
N PRO A 287 -2.40 1.69 18.33
CA PRO A 287 -2.98 0.83 19.35
C PRO A 287 -1.91 0.35 20.34
N HIS A 288 -2.27 0.11 21.60
CA HIS A 288 -1.29 -0.39 22.59
C HIS A 288 -0.78 -1.80 22.25
N THR A 289 -1.67 -2.69 21.81
CA THR A 289 -1.33 -4.04 21.38
C THR A 289 -2.01 -4.38 20.06
N VAL A 290 -1.24 -5.00 19.18
CA VAL A 290 -1.72 -5.60 17.93
C VAL A 290 -1.50 -7.09 18.02
N ALA A 291 -2.58 -7.86 18.12
CA ALA A 291 -2.61 -9.30 17.93
C ALA A 291 -2.81 -9.59 16.44
N GLY A 292 -1.73 -9.44 15.69
CA GLY A 292 -1.72 -9.61 14.25
C GLY A 292 -1.42 -11.05 13.84
N PRO A 293 -1.62 -11.35 12.55
CA PRO A 293 -1.33 -12.66 11.99
C PRO A 293 0.16 -13.02 12.06
N ALA A 294 0.47 -14.32 12.22
CA ALA A 294 1.81 -14.74 12.62
C ALA A 294 2.88 -14.53 11.53
N ALA A 295 2.47 -14.64 10.26
CA ALA A 295 3.33 -14.53 9.09
C ALA A 295 3.24 -13.15 8.40
N LEU A 296 2.76 -12.11 9.10
CA LEU A 296 2.79 -10.72 8.64
C LEU A 296 4.23 -10.30 8.33
N ARG A 297 4.50 -9.82 7.11
CA ARG A 297 5.86 -9.46 6.65
C ARG A 297 6.15 -7.97 6.66
N ARG A 298 5.13 -7.12 6.44
CA ARG A 298 5.27 -5.67 6.30
C ARG A 298 4.33 -4.93 7.24
N LEU A 299 4.88 -3.94 7.95
CA LEU A 299 4.12 -3.04 8.79
C LEU A 299 4.60 -1.62 8.60
N ARG A 300 3.66 -0.71 8.38
CA ARG A 300 3.91 0.74 8.32
C ARG A 300 3.14 1.43 9.44
N ALA A 301 3.78 2.34 10.13
CA ALA A 301 3.11 3.24 11.06
C ALA A 301 3.46 4.68 10.73
N SER A 302 2.45 5.54 10.62
CA SER A 302 2.63 6.92 10.16
C SER A 302 1.96 7.95 11.05
N SER A 303 2.47 9.18 10.99
CA SER A 303 2.01 10.36 11.73
C SER A 303 2.27 10.29 13.24
N LEU A 304 3.29 9.56 13.66
CA LEU A 304 3.60 9.33 15.07
C LEU A 304 4.14 10.62 15.73
N SER A 305 3.31 11.29 16.53
CA SER A 305 3.73 12.53 17.21
C SER A 305 4.51 12.24 18.51
N ARG A 306 4.00 11.31 19.31
CA ARG A 306 4.63 10.70 20.50
C ARG A 306 3.92 9.38 20.76
N ALA A 307 4.51 8.26 20.35
CA ALA A 307 3.91 6.95 20.58
C ALA A 307 4.96 5.96 21.10
N PRO A 308 4.68 5.21 22.19
CA PRO A 308 5.40 3.97 22.43
C PRO A 308 5.19 3.04 21.23
N CYS A 309 6.23 2.30 20.86
CA CYS A 309 6.07 1.22 19.90
C CYS A 309 4.97 0.26 20.43
N PRO A 310 4.00 -0.15 19.59
CA PRO A 310 2.97 -1.09 20.02
C PRO A 310 3.59 -2.42 20.40
N ARG A 311 2.92 -3.14 21.30
CA ARG A 311 3.27 -4.54 21.52
C ARG A 311 2.74 -5.39 20.37
N PHE A 312 3.63 -6.08 19.67
CA PHE A 312 3.27 -7.01 18.60
C PHE A 312 3.06 -8.42 19.15
N ALA A 313 1.83 -8.75 19.51
CA ALA A 313 1.45 -10.10 19.93
C ALA A 313 1.27 -10.99 18.69
N ARG A 314 1.75 -12.23 18.76
CA ARG A 314 1.66 -13.28 17.70
C ARG A 314 2.40 -13.01 16.38
N ILE A 315 2.70 -11.76 16.02
CA ILE A 315 3.50 -11.43 14.84
C ILE A 315 4.95 -11.93 15.07
N ARG A 316 5.45 -12.80 14.19
CA ARG A 316 6.80 -13.39 14.31
C ARG A 316 7.66 -13.24 13.06
N ALA A 317 7.04 -13.19 11.88
CA ALA A 317 7.76 -13.15 10.60
C ALA A 317 7.88 -11.73 10.00
N LEU A 318 7.80 -10.68 10.84
CA LEU A 318 7.89 -9.30 10.35
C LEU A 318 9.30 -9.04 9.81
N ARG A 319 9.40 -8.64 8.54
CA ARG A 319 10.67 -8.40 7.83
C ARG A 319 10.92 -6.95 7.54
N GLU A 320 9.86 -6.17 7.37
CA GLU A 320 9.93 -4.74 7.07
C GLU A 320 9.06 -3.97 8.05
N LEU A 321 9.69 -3.00 8.70
CA LEU A 321 9.02 -2.04 9.58
C LEU A 321 9.38 -0.64 9.14
N GLU A 322 8.37 0.15 8.81
CA GLU A 322 8.52 1.58 8.57
C GLU A 322 7.75 2.36 9.63
N LEU A 323 8.44 3.27 10.31
CA LEU A 323 7.85 4.20 11.25
C LEU A 323 8.13 5.62 10.75
N SER A 324 7.07 6.41 10.55
CA SER A 324 7.17 7.83 10.22
C SER A 324 6.45 8.70 11.25
N GLY A 325 7.17 9.70 11.75
CA GLY A 325 6.68 10.62 12.77
C GLY A 325 6.15 11.94 12.24
N ALA A 326 5.47 12.69 13.10
CA ALA A 326 5.63 14.14 13.13
C ALA A 326 6.91 14.45 13.95
N PRO A 327 7.51 15.65 13.90
CA PRO A 327 8.69 16.03 14.70
C PRO A 327 8.67 15.46 16.12
N GLY A 328 9.37 14.36 16.36
CA GLY A 328 9.06 13.49 17.49
C GLY A 328 10.23 12.69 18.02
N THR A 329 9.94 11.88 19.05
CA THR A 329 10.92 11.02 19.72
C THR A 329 10.45 9.57 19.63
N LEU A 330 11.31 8.70 19.10
CA LEU A 330 11.04 7.25 19.13
C LEU A 330 11.18 6.77 20.57
N LEU A 331 10.08 6.26 21.14
CA LEU A 331 10.04 5.73 22.51
C LEU A 331 10.28 4.22 22.51
N SER A 332 11.26 3.78 23.30
CA SER A 332 11.57 2.35 23.55
C SER A 332 11.99 1.55 22.31
N PRO A 333 13.07 1.94 21.60
CA PRO A 333 13.59 1.19 20.45
C PRO A 333 13.99 -0.25 20.81
N ALA A 334 14.26 -0.54 22.09
CA ALA A 334 14.53 -1.89 22.57
C ALA A 334 13.39 -2.88 22.29
N SER A 335 12.13 -2.45 22.28
CA SER A 335 11.00 -3.32 21.93
C SER A 335 11.08 -3.87 20.50
N LEU A 336 11.80 -3.20 19.60
CA LEU A 336 12.00 -3.66 18.23
C LEU A 336 12.93 -4.88 18.14
N THR A 337 13.73 -5.17 19.17
CA THR A 337 14.55 -6.40 19.21
C THR A 337 13.70 -7.66 19.37
N GLU A 338 12.44 -7.53 19.78
CA GLU A 338 11.48 -8.64 19.86
C GLU A 338 11.02 -9.17 18.48
N LEU A 339 11.50 -8.56 17.39
CA LEU A 339 11.18 -8.91 16.01
C LEU A 339 12.37 -9.67 15.37
N PRO A 340 12.45 -11.01 15.53
CA PRO A 340 13.65 -11.77 15.20
C PRO A 340 13.96 -11.85 13.70
N GLU A 341 12.94 -11.68 12.84
CA GLU A 341 13.07 -11.73 11.38
C GLU A 341 13.19 -10.35 10.74
N LEU A 342 13.27 -9.26 11.51
CA LEU A 342 13.30 -7.91 10.96
C LEU A 342 14.58 -7.68 10.14
N ARG A 343 14.43 -7.46 8.83
CA ARG A 343 15.52 -7.25 7.87
C ARG A 343 15.71 -5.80 7.46
N GLN A 344 14.62 -5.04 7.44
CA GLN A 344 14.62 -3.64 7.06
C GLN A 344 13.85 -2.82 8.08
N LEU A 345 14.51 -1.78 8.59
CA LEU A 345 13.92 -0.77 9.47
C LEU A 345 14.08 0.60 8.82
N THR A 346 12.96 1.29 8.60
CA THR A 346 12.94 2.67 8.13
C THR A 346 12.35 3.55 9.22
N LEU A 347 13.10 4.57 9.62
CA LEU A 347 12.70 5.57 10.60
C LEU A 347 12.75 6.95 9.94
N SER A 348 11.63 7.66 9.90
CA SER A 348 11.54 8.99 9.28
C SER A 348 10.92 10.00 10.25
N ASP A 349 11.42 11.24 10.21
CA ASP A 349 10.94 12.38 11.01
C ASP A 349 11.03 12.20 12.54
N PHE A 350 11.97 11.35 13.00
CA PHE A 350 12.31 11.20 14.41
C PHE A 350 13.58 11.98 14.75
N TYR A 351 13.42 13.17 15.35
CA TYR A 351 14.53 14.09 15.62
C TYR A 351 15.27 13.82 16.94
N ALA A 352 14.82 12.84 17.71
CA ALA A 352 15.50 12.32 18.89
C ALA A 352 15.14 10.85 19.11
N ILE A 353 16.05 10.11 19.75
CA ILE A 353 15.79 8.76 20.23
C ILE A 353 15.76 8.82 21.76
N ALA A 354 14.66 8.38 22.39
CA ALA A 354 14.60 8.27 23.84
C ALA A 354 15.14 6.90 24.27
N GLY A 355 16.23 6.91 25.03
CA GLY A 355 16.86 5.71 25.59
C GLY A 355 17.98 5.15 24.72
N ASP A 356 18.55 4.03 25.16
CA ASP A 356 19.63 3.35 24.45
C ASP A 356 19.13 2.69 23.16
N VAL A 357 19.74 3.04 22.03
CA VAL A 357 19.59 2.29 20.78
C VAL A 357 20.26 0.92 20.95
N PRO A 358 19.55 -0.20 20.76
CA PRO A 358 20.16 -1.53 20.86
C PRO A 358 21.40 -1.65 19.95
N PRO A 359 22.49 -2.31 20.37
CA PRO A 359 23.61 -2.60 19.48
C PRO A 359 23.17 -3.52 18.33
N ARG A 360 23.90 -3.52 17.20
CA ARG A 360 23.62 -4.39 16.05
C ARG A 360 23.51 -5.89 16.43
N ALA A 361 24.20 -6.34 17.46
CA ALA A 361 24.13 -7.73 17.94
C ALA A 361 22.70 -8.16 18.34
N ASP A 362 21.87 -7.22 18.78
CA ASP A 362 20.49 -7.47 19.23
C ASP A 362 19.50 -7.56 18.05
N TRP A 363 19.96 -7.28 16.83
CA TRP A 363 19.16 -7.31 15.61
C TRP A 363 19.75 -8.29 14.57
N PRO A 364 19.83 -9.59 14.88
CA PRO A 364 20.62 -10.55 14.11
C PRO A 364 20.28 -10.56 12.61
N ALA A 365 19.00 -10.45 12.25
CA ALA A 365 18.52 -10.48 10.87
C ALA A 365 18.53 -9.11 10.14
N LEU A 366 18.81 -8.00 10.83
CA LEU A 366 18.70 -6.67 10.24
C LEU A 366 19.83 -6.44 9.23
N ASP A 367 19.46 -6.21 7.97
CA ASP A 367 20.39 -5.96 6.88
C ASP A 367 20.44 -4.48 6.50
N THR A 368 19.30 -3.80 6.61
CA THR A 368 19.12 -2.42 6.16
C THR A 368 18.50 -1.57 7.26
N LEU A 369 19.16 -0.46 7.58
CA LEU A 369 18.61 0.62 8.40
C LEU A 369 18.63 1.91 7.60
N SER A 370 17.46 2.52 7.43
CA SER A 370 17.30 3.87 6.92
C SER A 370 16.78 4.76 8.02
N TYR A 371 17.47 5.87 8.29
CA TYR A 371 17.06 6.87 9.26
C TYR A 371 17.15 8.26 8.65
N ASP A 372 16.02 8.96 8.60
CA ASP A 372 15.95 10.36 8.20
C ASP A 372 15.60 11.29 9.38
N GLY A 373 16.33 12.41 9.48
CA GLY A 373 16.05 13.47 10.46
C GLY A 373 16.90 13.48 11.74
N LEU A 374 17.92 12.62 11.87
CA LEU A 374 18.80 12.63 13.05
C LEU A 374 19.61 13.93 13.17
N ARG A 375 19.91 14.31 14.42
CA ARG A 375 20.95 15.29 14.74
C ARG A 375 22.33 14.68 14.51
N ASP A 376 23.33 15.50 14.21
CA ASP A 376 24.66 15.02 13.82
C ASP A 376 25.32 14.13 14.88
N ASP A 377 25.26 14.53 16.16
CA ASP A 377 25.80 13.74 17.27
C ASP A 377 25.13 12.36 17.40
N ASP A 378 23.80 12.31 17.26
CA ASP A 378 23.02 11.07 17.31
C ASP A 378 23.29 10.18 16.08
N ALA A 379 23.51 10.79 14.92
CA ALA A 379 23.87 10.11 13.69
C ALA A 379 25.24 9.43 13.80
N GLU A 380 26.25 10.09 14.38
CA GLU A 380 27.57 9.47 14.61
C GLU A 380 27.49 8.29 15.58
N MET A 381 26.76 8.46 16.70
CA MET A 381 26.51 7.38 17.64
C MET A 381 25.82 6.19 16.98
N LEU A 382 24.78 6.44 16.18
CA LEU A 382 24.04 5.38 15.48
C LEU A 382 24.94 4.65 14.47
N ARG A 383 25.78 5.38 13.71
CA ARG A 383 26.76 4.77 12.79
C ARG A 383 27.73 3.85 13.52
N ALA A 384 28.19 4.24 14.70
CA ALA A 384 29.09 3.42 15.51
C ALA A 384 28.39 2.13 15.99
N ARG A 385 27.16 2.24 16.51
CA ARG A 385 26.38 1.09 17.03
C ARG A 385 25.90 0.13 15.94
N MET A 386 25.69 0.64 14.72
CA MET A 386 25.16 -0.11 13.57
C MET A 386 26.23 -0.56 12.56
N ARG A 387 27.50 -0.52 12.98
CA ARG A 387 28.61 -0.99 12.15
C ARG A 387 28.42 -2.45 11.76
N GLY A 388 28.59 -2.75 10.47
CA GLY A 388 28.47 -4.11 9.93
C GLY A 388 27.15 -4.41 9.23
N LEU A 389 26.17 -3.49 9.25
CA LEU A 389 25.00 -3.60 8.39
C LEU A 389 25.38 -3.64 6.91
N ARG A 390 24.63 -4.43 6.14
CA ARG A 390 24.78 -4.46 4.68
C ARG A 390 24.50 -3.09 4.08
N ARG A 391 23.51 -2.38 4.62
CA ARG A 391 23.14 -1.02 4.21
C ARG A 391 22.76 -0.18 5.42
N LEU A 392 23.38 0.98 5.53
CA LEU A 392 23.08 1.98 6.54
C LEU A 392 22.95 3.33 5.86
N GLU A 393 21.75 3.90 5.88
CA GLU A 393 21.44 5.20 5.32
C GLU A 393 21.01 6.10 6.45
N ILE A 394 21.79 7.15 6.70
CA ILE A 394 21.46 8.16 7.70
C ILE A 394 21.56 9.52 7.02
N SER A 395 20.40 10.14 6.85
CA SER A 395 20.27 11.48 6.31
C SER A 395 20.16 12.48 7.46
N PRO A 396 21.06 13.47 7.55
CA PRO A 396 20.96 14.52 8.56
C PRO A 396 19.73 15.39 8.29
N ARG A 397 19.21 16.00 9.36
CA ARG A 397 18.05 16.90 9.32
C ARG A 397 18.14 17.90 8.14
N HIS A 398 17.15 17.88 7.24
CA HIS A 398 16.94 19.00 6.35
C HIS A 398 16.49 20.22 7.18
N PRO A 399 17.10 21.41 7.02
CA PRO A 399 16.55 22.63 7.61
C PRO A 399 15.16 22.83 7.02
N MET A 400 14.14 22.90 7.88
CA MET A 400 12.80 23.30 7.48
C MET A 400 12.89 24.72 6.90
N MET A 401 12.51 24.89 5.63
CA MET A 401 12.19 26.20 5.06
C MET A 401 10.88 26.73 5.64
#